data_AF-A0A359LQ12-F1
#
_entry.id   AF-A0A359LQ12-F1
#
_cell.length_a   1.000
_cell.length_b   1.000
_cell.length_c   1.000
_cell.angle_alpha   90.00
_cell.angle_beta   90.00
_cell.angle_gamma   90.00
#
_symmetry.space_group_name_H-M   'P 1'
#
loop_
_entity.id
_entity.type
_entity.pdbx_description
1 polymer ?
#
loop_
_entity_poly.entity_id
_entity_poly.type
_entity_poly.pdbx_seq_one_letter_code
_entity_poly.pdbx_strand_id
1 'polypeptide(L)'
;MKLKITLENKTYEVEVEAEESGPSAAASPYRGYPLEPASVRLPAAPPAQGAAAPQTNGGPPVNEEKVCRSPIAGIVVKVASQAGQSIQPGDILVV
;
A
#
# COMPACT_ATOMS: atom_id res chain seq x y z
N MET A 1 -32.29 -2.69 10.31
CA MET A 1 -32.66 -2.04 11.60
C MET A 1 -32.75 -0.53 11.42
N LYS A 2 -33.79 0.12 11.96
CA LYS A 2 -34.02 1.57 11.84
C LYS A 2 -33.50 2.30 13.07
N LEU A 3 -32.63 3.30 12.88
CA LEU A 3 -32.06 4.13 13.95
C LEU A 3 -32.50 5.58 13.80
N LYS A 4 -32.97 6.17 14.90
CA LYS A 4 -33.34 7.59 14.97
C LYS A 4 -32.17 8.36 15.56
N ILE A 5 -31.52 9.16 14.72
CA ILE A 5 -30.36 9.98 15.11
C ILE A 5 -30.81 11.44 15.07
N THR A 6 -30.56 12.16 16.17
CA THR A 6 -30.89 13.59 16.26
C THR A 6 -29.59 14.39 16.25
N LEU A 7 -29.35 15.14 15.18
CA LEU A 7 -28.23 16.06 15.06
C LEU A 7 -28.79 17.47 14.87
N GLU A 8 -28.28 18.43 15.65
CA GLU A 8 -28.63 19.85 15.55
C GLU A 8 -30.16 20.09 15.49
N ASN A 9 -30.90 19.46 16.41
CA ASN A 9 -32.37 19.52 16.51
C ASN A 9 -33.16 18.96 15.31
N LYS A 10 -32.51 18.25 14.39
CA LYS A 10 -33.14 17.61 13.23
C LYS A 10 -33.02 16.09 13.32
N THR A 11 -34.17 15.41 13.23
CA THR A 11 -34.26 13.95 13.38
C THR A 11 -34.16 13.29 12.02
N TYR A 12 -33.24 12.34 11.87
CA TYR A 12 -33.05 11.54 10.67
C TYR A 12 -33.37 10.07 10.97
N GLU A 13 -34.17 9.46 10.09
CA GLU A 13 -34.45 8.03 10.12
C GLU A 13 -33.48 7.31 9.17
N VAL A 14 -32.55 6.54 9.74
CA VAL A 14 -31.55 5.78 8.98
C VAL A 14 -31.95 4.31 9.01
N GLU A 15 -32.20 3.74 7.83
CA GLU A 15 -32.40 2.30 7.65
C GLU A 15 -31.04 1.64 7.42
N VAL A 16 -30.60 0.86 8.40
CA VAL A 16 -29.33 0.14 8.39
C VAL A 16 -29.60 -1.32 8.04
N GLU A 17 -29.19 -1.78 6.87
CA GLU A 17 -29.06 -3.22 6.62
C GLU A 17 -27.87 -3.76 7.42
N ALA A 18 -28.12 -4.76 8.27
CA ALA A 18 -27.08 -5.44 9.01
C ALA A 18 -26.68 -6.68 8.21
N GLU A 19 -25.52 -6.64 7.56
CA GLU A 19 -24.89 -7.85 7.03
C GLU A 19 -24.35 -8.64 8.23
N GLU A 20 -25.04 -9.73 8.55
CA GLU A 20 -24.69 -10.63 9.65
C GLU A 20 -23.39 -11.37 9.33
N SER A 21 -22.31 -10.94 9.99
CA SER A 21 -21.06 -11.69 10.08
C SER A 21 -21.30 -13.02 10.81
N GLY A 22 -21.57 -14.10 10.07
CA GLY A 22 -21.59 -15.47 10.59
C GLY A 22 -20.34 -16.25 10.16
N PRO A 23 -19.56 -16.86 11.07
CA PRO A 23 -18.52 -17.80 10.72
C PRO A 23 -19.06 -19.23 10.78
N SER A 24 -19.05 -19.99 9.67
CA SER A 24 -18.82 -21.45 9.71
C SER A 24 -18.66 -22.08 8.31
N ALA A 25 -17.46 -22.62 8.10
CA ALA A 25 -17.11 -23.82 7.35
C ALA A 25 -17.96 -24.30 6.16
N ALA A 26 -17.35 -24.24 4.97
CA ALA A 26 -17.23 -25.44 4.14
C ALA A 26 -15.87 -25.40 3.42
N ALA A 27 -14.92 -26.18 3.95
CA ALA A 27 -13.67 -26.47 3.26
C ALA A 27 -13.99 -27.22 1.97
N SER A 28 -13.73 -26.59 0.82
CA SER A 28 -13.74 -27.28 -0.47
C SER A 28 -12.67 -28.39 -0.45
N PRO A 29 -12.99 -29.64 -0.86
CA PRO A 29 -11.96 -30.66 -1.02
C PRO A 29 -11.10 -30.27 -2.21
N TYR A 30 -9.92 -29.70 -1.92
CA TYR A 30 -8.87 -29.47 -2.88
C TYR A 30 -8.46 -30.83 -3.46
N ARG A 31 -8.86 -31.09 -4.70
CA ARG A 31 -8.44 -32.27 -5.48
C ARG A 31 -6.92 -32.21 -5.62
N GLY A 32 -6.22 -33.01 -4.83
CA GLY A 32 -4.76 -33.08 -4.85
C GLY A 32 -4.24 -33.44 -6.24
N TYR A 33 -3.50 -32.52 -6.85
CA TYR A 33 -2.47 -32.89 -7.81
C TYR A 33 -1.19 -33.16 -7.00
N PRO A 34 -0.49 -34.29 -7.22
CA PRO A 34 0.84 -34.46 -6.66
C PRO A 34 1.77 -33.45 -7.34
N LEU A 35 2.02 -32.33 -6.66
CA LEU A 35 3.16 -31.46 -6.95
C LEU A 35 4.36 -32.09 -6.27
N GLU A 36 5.07 -32.94 -6.99
CA GLU A 36 6.41 -33.33 -6.60
C GLU A 36 7.30 -32.08 -6.59
N PRO A 37 8.04 -31.79 -5.51
CA PRO A 37 8.97 -30.67 -5.51
C PRO A 37 10.16 -31.01 -6.41
N ALA A 38 10.10 -30.59 -7.67
CA ALA A 38 11.28 -30.51 -8.51
C ALA A 38 12.19 -29.42 -7.91
N SER A 39 13.25 -29.85 -7.23
CA SER A 39 14.28 -28.96 -6.70
C SER A 39 15.13 -28.45 -7.86
N VAL A 40 14.63 -27.42 -8.55
CA VAL A 40 15.45 -26.63 -9.47
C VAL A 40 16.44 -25.84 -8.61
N ARG A 41 17.70 -26.30 -8.58
CA ARG A 41 18.80 -25.48 -8.09
C ARG A 41 19.08 -24.40 -9.13
N LEU A 42 18.53 -23.21 -8.92
CA LEU A 42 19.02 -22.02 -9.59
C LEU A 42 20.35 -21.59 -8.93
N PRO A 43 21.35 -21.15 -9.72
CA PRO A 43 22.53 -20.51 -9.17
C PRO A 43 22.10 -19.29 -8.35
N ALA A 44 22.69 -19.15 -7.16
CA ALA A 44 22.40 -18.03 -6.28
C ALA A 44 22.78 -16.72 -6.98
N ALA A 45 21.81 -15.82 -7.16
CA ALA A 45 22.09 -14.46 -7.55
C ALA A 45 22.93 -13.79 -6.46
N PRO A 46 23.94 -12.97 -6.82
CA PRO A 46 24.72 -12.23 -5.84
C PRO A 46 23.79 -11.35 -5.00
N PRO A 47 24.09 -11.15 -3.69
CA PRO A 47 23.32 -10.25 -2.87
C PRO A 47 23.33 -8.86 -3.51
N ALA A 48 22.15 -8.30 -3.74
CA ALA A 48 22.04 -6.91 -4.17
C ALA A 48 22.70 -6.05 -3.09
N GLN A 49 23.77 -5.34 -3.47
CA GLN A 49 24.39 -4.35 -2.60
C GLN A 49 23.30 -3.32 -2.27
N GLY A 50 22.96 -3.20 -0.99
CA GLY A 50 21.99 -2.21 -0.53
C GLY A 50 22.40 -0.85 -1.07
N ALA A 51 21.50 -0.19 -1.80
CA ALA A 51 21.74 1.16 -2.28
C ALA A 51 22.05 2.04 -1.06
N ALA A 52 23.21 2.71 -1.10
CA ALA A 52 23.60 3.62 -0.03
C ALA A 52 22.49 4.66 0.16
N ALA A 53 22.05 4.85 1.41
CA ALA A 53 21.08 5.88 1.73
C ALA A 53 21.62 7.22 1.23
N PRO A 54 20.80 8.04 0.53
CA PRO A 54 21.24 9.32 0.01
C PRO A 54 21.84 10.13 1.17
N GLN A 55 23.12 10.45 1.03
CA GLN A 55 23.82 11.29 1.98
C GLN A 55 23.10 12.62 2.01
N THR A 56 22.59 13.02 3.17
CA THR A 56 22.08 14.38 3.38
C THR A 56 23.31 15.29 3.31
N ASN A 57 23.63 15.75 2.10
CA ASN A 57 24.58 16.85 1.92
C ASN A 57 24.05 18.01 2.75
N GLY A 58 24.91 18.58 3.62
CA GLY A 58 24.60 19.64 4.59
C GLY A 58 24.19 20.97 3.95
N GLY A 59 23.16 20.92 3.11
CA GLY A 59 22.48 22.06 2.55
C GLY A 59 21.59 22.75 3.60
N PRO A 60 20.95 23.86 3.21
CA PRO A 60 20.01 24.58 4.07
C PRO A 60 18.94 23.62 4.62
N PRO A 61 18.35 23.94 5.80
CA PRO A 61 17.35 23.09 6.42
C PRO A 61 16.24 22.75 5.43
N VAL A 62 16.11 21.45 5.15
CA VAL A 62 15.06 20.94 4.27
C VAL A 62 13.74 21.03 5.03
N ASN A 63 12.71 21.60 4.40
CA ASN A 63 11.37 21.58 4.95
C ASN A 63 10.81 20.15 4.83
N GLU A 64 10.77 19.42 5.94
CA GLU A 64 10.33 18.02 5.98
C GLU A 64 8.87 17.83 5.57
N GLU A 65 8.02 18.85 5.69
CA GLU A 65 6.61 18.79 5.29
C GLU A 65 6.42 18.70 3.77
N LYS A 66 7.44 19.08 2.99
CA LYS A 66 7.44 19.00 1.52
C LYS A 66 8.21 17.81 0.98
N VAL A 67 8.84 17.01 1.83
CA VAL A 67 9.62 15.85 1.40
C VAL A 67 8.71 14.64 1.21
N CYS A 68 8.63 14.15 -0.03
CA CYS A 68 7.98 12.88 -0.33
C CYS A 68 8.99 11.73 -0.16
N ARG A 69 8.83 10.88 0.86
CA ARG A 69 9.64 9.68 1.08
C ARG A 69 8.85 8.43 0.69
N SER A 70 9.54 7.41 0.18
CA SER A 70 8.91 6.11 -0.05
C SER A 70 8.65 5.41 1.29
N PRO A 71 7.44 4.86 1.52
CA PRO A 71 7.16 4.08 2.73
C PRO A 71 7.84 2.69 2.70
N ILE A 72 8.26 2.22 1.53
CA ILE A 72 8.85 0.89 1.34
C ILE A 72 10.21 1.03 0.65
N ALA A 73 11.17 0.21 1.06
CA ALA A 73 12.45 0.07 0.36
C ALA A 73 12.27 -0.77 -0.91
N GLY A 74 12.72 -0.26 -2.05
CA GLY A 74 12.57 -0.91 -3.34
C GLY A 74 13.44 -0.29 -4.42
N ILE A 75 13.31 -0.80 -5.64
CA ILE A 75 14.01 -0.29 -6.82
C ILE A 75 13.09 0.68 -7.54
N VAL A 76 13.58 1.88 -7.83
CA VAL A 76 12.88 2.86 -8.66
C VAL A 76 13.00 2.46 -10.12
N VAL A 77 11.87 2.21 -10.77
CA VAL A 77 11.77 1.83 -12.18
C VAL A 77 11.55 3.08 -13.05
N LYS A 78 10.86 4.10 -12.54
CA LYS A 78 10.58 5.33 -13.30
C LYS A 78 10.45 6.56 -12.39
N VAL A 79 11.03 7.68 -12.86
CA VAL A 79 10.75 9.02 -12.34
C VAL A 79 9.88 9.75 -13.34
N ALA A 80 8.67 10.14 -12.94
CA ALA A 80 7.69 10.82 -13.78
C ALA A 80 7.70 12.35 -13.60
N SER A 81 8.26 12.85 -12.48
CA SER A 81 8.34 14.27 -12.18
C SER A 81 9.58 14.95 -12.81
N GLN A 82 9.44 16.22 -13.19
CA GLN A 82 10.55 17.07 -13.65
C GLN A 82 10.80 18.26 -12.69
N ALA A 83 12.05 18.73 -12.61
CA ALA A 83 12.39 19.89 -11.81
C ALA A 83 11.63 21.15 -12.27
N GLY A 84 11.03 21.87 -11.33
CA GLY A 84 10.22 23.07 -11.61
C GLY A 84 8.78 22.79 -12.08
N GLN A 85 8.40 21.51 -12.22
CA GLN A 85 7.02 21.14 -12.51
C GLN A 85 6.09 21.52 -11.35
N SER A 86 4.90 22.04 -11.67
CA SER A 86 3.82 22.19 -10.69
C SER A 86 3.13 20.85 -10.50
N ILE A 87 2.99 20.41 -9.24
CA ILE A 87 2.53 19.07 -8.88
C ILE A 87 1.36 19.19 -7.89
N GLN A 88 0.34 18.34 -8.06
CA GLN A 88 -0.85 18.31 -7.23
C GLN A 88 -0.87 17.09 -6.31
N PRO A 89 -1.62 17.12 -5.19
CA PRO A 89 -1.81 15.96 -4.34
C PRO A 89 -2.39 14.79 -5.14
N GLY A 90 -1.71 13.64 -5.12
CA GLY A 90 -2.11 12.44 -5.85
C GLY A 90 -1.39 12.21 -7.17
N ASP A 91 -0.56 13.15 -7.63
CA ASP A 91 0.27 12.93 -8.82
C ASP A 91 1.35 11.86 -8.58
N ILE A 92 1.64 11.10 -9.64
CA ILE A 92 2.67 10.06 -9.62
C ILE A 92 4.03 10.71 -9.82
N LEU A 93 4.89 10.63 -8.80
CA LEU A 93 6.26 11.14 -8.88
C LEU A 93 7.26 10.06 -9.30
N VAL A 94 7.15 8.89 -8.68
CA VAL A 94 8.09 7.77 -8.80
C VAL A 94 7.33 6.45 -8.74
N VAL A 95 7.79 5.46 -9.50
CA VAL A 95 7.36 4.06 -9.46
C VAL A 95 8.56 3.17 -9.23
#